data_AF-A0A0G0YMJ3-F1
#
_entry.id   AF-A0A0G0YMJ3-F1
#
_cell.length_a   1.000
_cell.length_b   1.000
_cell.length_c   1.000
_cell.angle_alpha   90.00
_cell.angle_beta   90.00
_cell.angle_gamma   90.00
#
_symmetry.space_group_name_H-M   'P 1'
#
loop_
_entity.id
_entity.type
_entity.pdbx_description
1 polymer ?
#
loop_
_entity_poly.entity_id
_entity_poly.type
_entity_poly.pdbx_seq_one_letter_code
_entity_poly.pdbx_strand_id
1 'polypeptide(L)' 'MALGEAPIKKAVKWIDEQFRENPKASRFDLIERASFKFNLSPLDGDFLYRHFSKSSQQEQGK' A
#
# COMPACT_ATOMS: atom_id res chain seq x y z
N MET A 1 9.16 0.87 23.90
CA MET A 1 7.73 1.18 23.65
C MET A 1 7.26 0.29 22.50
N ALA A 2 6.55 -0.80 22.82
CA ALA A 2 6.01 -1.70 21.81
C ALA A 2 4.74 -1.09 21.21
N LEU A 3 4.95 -0.37 20.11
CA LEU A 3 4.06 -0.18 18.95
C LEU A 3 2.65 -0.74 19.13
N GLY A 4 1.72 0.09 19.62
CA GLY A 4 0.31 -0.05 19.24
C GLY A 4 0.26 -0.15 17.72
N GLU A 5 -0.50 -1.11 17.19
CA GLU A 5 -0.48 -1.53 15.78
C GLU A 5 -0.14 -0.39 14.81
N ALA A 6 1.06 -0.45 14.23
CA ALA A 6 1.54 0.60 13.35
C ALA A 6 0.54 0.80 12.20
N PRO A 7 0.12 2.04 11.89
CA PRO A 7 -0.90 2.33 10.88
C PRO A 7 -0.55 1.75 9.51
N ILE A 8 0.74 1.58 9.23
CA ILE A 8 1.29 0.85 8.08
C ILE A 8 0.72 -0.57 7.93
N LYS A 9 0.56 -1.34 9.02
CA LYS A 9 0.03 -2.71 8.96
C LYS A 9 -1.44 -2.72 8.56
N LYS A 10 -2.21 -1.75 9.04
CA LYS A 10 -3.63 -1.57 8.68
C LYS A 10 -3.76 -1.16 7.21
N ALA A 11 -2.86 -0.30 6.73
CA ALA A 11 -2.77 0.07 5.32
C ALA A 11 -2.46 -1.14 4.42
N VAL A 12 -1.46 -1.96 4.76
CA VAL A 12 -1.12 -3.18 4.00
C VAL A 12 -2.32 -4.11 3.90
N LYS A 13 -3.00 -4.37 5.03
CA LYS A 13 -4.18 -5.24 5.05
C LYS A 13 -5.30 -4.68 4.17
N TRP A 14 -5.57 -3.38 4.27
CA TRP A 14 -6.59 -2.73 3.46
C TRP A 14 -6.26 -2.81 1.97
N ILE A 15 -5.00 -2.59 1.58
CA ILE A 15 -4.56 -2.71 0.18
C ILE A 15 -4.77 -4.15 -0.33
N ASP A 16 -4.47 -5.18 0.47
CA ASP A 16 -4.71 -6.59 0.11
C ASP A 16 -6.20 -6.88 -0.10
N GLU A 17 -7.05 -6.38 0.80
CA GLU A 17 -8.51 -6.48 0.66
C GLU A 17 -8.99 -5.81 -0.63
N GLN A 18 -8.52 -4.60 -0.92
CA GLN A 18 -8.87 -3.89 -2.16
C GLN A 18 -8.37 -4.64 -3.41
N PHE A 19 -7.23 -5.33 -3.33
CA PHE A 19 -6.71 -6.12 -4.43
C PHE A 19 -7.54 -7.39 -4.67
N ARG A 20 -8.09 -8.00 -3.61
CA ARG A 20 -9.03 -9.13 -3.72
C ARG A 20 -10.35 -8.72 -4.36
N GLU A 21 -10.88 -7.55 -3.97
CA GLU A 21 -12.12 -7.01 -4.54
C GLU A 21 -11.91 -6.53 -5.97
N ASN A 22 -10.77 -5.89 -6.25
CA ASN A 22 -10.44 -5.31 -7.54
C ASN A 22 -8.98 -5.64 -7.93
N PRO A 23 -8.71 -6.81 -8.52
CA PRO A 23 -7.36 -7.20 -8.93
C PRO A 23 -6.81 -6.34 -10.08
N LYS A 24 -7.66 -5.54 -10.73
CA LYS A 24 -7.28 -4.56 -11.76
C LYS A 24 -6.99 -3.16 -11.19
N ALA A 25 -7.16 -2.95 -9.88
CA ALA A 25 -6.89 -1.66 -9.27
C ALA A 25 -5.39 -1.35 -9.33
N SER A 26 -5.07 -0.08 -9.62
CA SER A 26 -3.67 0.36 -9.60
C SER A 26 -3.16 0.36 -8.17
N ARG A 27 -2.06 -0.36 -7.94
CA ARG A 27 -1.39 -0.39 -6.62
C ARG A 27 -1.04 1.00 -6.14
N PHE A 28 -0.66 1.90 -7.06
CA PHE A 28 -0.32 3.29 -6.75
C PHE A 28 -1.52 4.03 -6.14
N ASP A 29 -2.69 3.93 -6.77
CA ASP A 29 -3.93 4.55 -6.31
C ASP A 29 -4.37 3.97 -4.95
N LEU A 30 -4.22 2.66 -4.74
CA LEU A 30 -4.49 2.03 -3.45
C LEU A 30 -3.52 2.52 -2.35
N ILE A 31 -2.24 2.66 -2.66
CA ILE A 31 -1.24 3.16 -1.69
C ILE A 31 -1.55 4.61 -1.32
N GLU A 32 -1.85 5.48 -2.28
CA GLU A 32 -2.24 6.86 -2.01
C GLU A 32 -3.48 6.93 -1.13
N ARG A 33 -4.55 6.19 -1.48
CA ARG A 33 -5.77 6.11 -0.67
C ARG A 33 -5.50 5.61 0.74
N ALA A 34 -4.67 4.58 0.89
CA ALA A 34 -4.27 4.08 2.19
C ALA A 34 -3.47 5.12 2.99
N SER A 35 -2.59 5.87 2.32
CA SER A 35 -1.79 6.93 2.92
C SER A 35 -2.67 8.03 3.51
N PHE A 36 -3.67 8.50 2.77
CA PHE A 36 -4.64 9.47 3.27
C PHE A 36 -5.54 8.88 4.36
N LYS A 37 -6.03 7.66 4.17
CA LYS A 37 -6.98 6.99 5.09
C LYS A 37 -6.38 6.70 6.47
N PHE A 38 -5.12 6.26 6.50
CA PHE A 38 -4.42 5.90 7.73
C PHE A 38 -3.49 7.00 8.24
N ASN A 39 -3.49 8.17 7.58
CA ASN A 39 -2.64 9.31 7.89
C ASN A 39 -1.15 8.89 7.98
N LEU A 40 -0.71 8.19 6.95
CA LEU A 40 0.66 7.67 6.87
C LEU A 40 1.62 8.81 6.55
N SER A 41 2.83 8.71 7.11
CA SER A 41 3.90 9.64 6.76
C SER A 41 4.43 9.35 5.33
N PRO A 42 5.09 10.33 4.69
CA PRO A 42 5.71 10.11 3.38
C PRO A 42 6.67 8.90 3.36
N LEU A 43 7.34 8.64 4.49
CA LEU A 43 8.21 7.48 4.69
C LEU A 43 7.45 6.14 4.64
N ASP A 44 6.27 6.10 5.25
CA ASP A 44 5.39 4.92 5.23
C ASP A 44 4.84 4.68 3.82
N GLY A 45 4.48 5.74 3.09
CA GLY A 45 4.05 5.65 1.69
C GLY A 45 5.12 5.08 0.76
N ASP A 46 6.37 5.53 0.89
CA ASP A 46 7.51 4.96 0.13
C ASP A 46 7.76 3.50 0.50
N PHE A 47 7.63 3.11 1.78
CA PHE A 47 7.68 1.71 2.19
C PHE A 47 6.61 0.87 1.51
N LEU A 48 5.34 1.31 1.51
CA LEU A 48 4.26 0.61 0.83
C LEU A 48 4.53 0.49 -0.67
N TYR A 49 4.95 1.59 -1.32
CA TYR A 49 5.29 1.58 -2.73
C TYR A 49 6.37 0.55 -3.04
N ARG A 50 7.47 0.51 -2.29
CA ARG A 50 8.53 -0.49 -2.50
C ARG A 50 8.07 -1.91 -2.20
N HIS A 51 7.25 -2.09 -1.16
CA HIS A 51 6.72 -3.39 -0.76
C HIS A 51 5.82 -4.00 -1.86
N PHE A 52 4.92 -3.20 -2.43
CA PHE A 52 3.98 -3.64 -3.45
C PHE A 52 4.54 -3.56 -4.89
N SER A 53 5.52 -2.70 -5.16
CA SER A 53 6.22 -2.60 -6.46
C SER A 53 7.13 -3.82 -6.72
N LYS A 54 7.83 -4.33 -5.69
CA LYS A 54 8.64 -5.55 -5.81
C LYS A 54 7.84 -6.78 -6.22
N SER A 55 6.54 -6.80 -5.93
CA SER A 55 5.66 -7.92 -6.26
C SER A 55 5.17 -7.90 -7.71
N SER A 56 5.49 -6.86 -8.50
CA SER A 56 4.97 -6.69 -9.87
C SER A 56 5.98 -6.11 -10.84
N GLN A 57 7.22 -6.60 -10.82
CA GLN A 57 8.23 -6.29 -11.84
C GLN A 57 7.88 -6.79 -13.27
N GLN A 58 6.62 -7.09 -13.57
CA GLN A 58 6.13 -7.21 -14.93
C GLN A 58 4.92 -6.29 -15.10
N GLU A 59 4.99 -5.45 -16.12
CA GLU A 59 3.92 -4.58 -16.64
C GLU A 59 3.77 -3.18 -16.00
N GLN A 60 4.85 -2.38 -16.00
CA GLN A 60 4.76 -0.98 -16.45
C GLN A 60 5.93 -0.71 -17.39
N GLY A 61 5.85 -1.34 -18.55
CA GLY A 61 6.63 -0.98 -19.72
C GLY A 61 5.74 -0.20 -20.68
N LYS A 62 6.21 1.01 -21.00
CA LYS A 62 5.89 1.84 -22.17
C LYS A 62 4.86 2.94 -22.00
#